data_AF-A0A2V9WHP5-F1
#
_entry.id   AF-A0A2V9WHP5-F1
#
_cell.length_a   1.000
_cell.length_b   1.000
_cell.length_c   1.000
_cell.angle_alpha   90.00
_cell.angle_beta   90.00
_cell.angle_gamma   90.00
#
_symmetry.space_group_name_H-M   'P 1'
#
loop_
_entity.id
_entity.type
_entity.pdbx_description
1 polymer ?
#
loop_
_entity_poly.entity_id
_entity_poly.type
_entity_poly.pdbx_seq_one_letter_code
_entity_poly.pdbx_strand_id
1 'polypeptide(L)'
;GFGVSVGSGVSVAFGVSVGSGVSVGPGVFVASGVSVGSGVSVAFGVSVGSGVSVGSGVFVASGVSVGSGVSVAFGVSVGSGVSVGV
;
A
#
# COMPACT_ATOMS: atom_id res chain seq x y z
N GLY A 1 9.82 -9.48 -14.84
CA GLY A 1 8.62 -8.92 -15.50
C GLY A 1 8.06 -7.83 -14.62
N PHE A 2 7.91 -6.62 -15.16
CA PHE A 2 7.38 -5.48 -14.41
C PHE A 2 5.85 -5.60 -14.34
N GLY A 3 5.34 -6.50 -13.50
CA GLY A 3 3.91 -6.74 -13.33
C GLY A 3 3.38 -6.04 -12.08
N VAL A 4 2.20 -5.41 -12.18
CA VAL A 4 1.37 -5.06 -11.03
C VAL A 4 0.32 -6.15 -10.90
N SER A 5 0.21 -6.78 -9.73
CA SER A 5 -0.81 -7.80 -9.45
C SER A 5 -1.83 -7.24 -8.48
N VAL A 6 -3.12 -7.36 -8.80
CA VAL A 6 -4.22 -6.80 -8.01
C VAL A 6 -5.22 -7.90 -7.69
N GLY A 7 -5.47 -8.12 -6.40
CA GLY A 7 -6.46 -9.06 -5.90
C GLY A 7 -7.91 -8.58 -6.08
N SER A 8 -8.86 -9.43 -5.72
CA SER A 8 -10.28 -9.09 -5.79
C SER A 8 -10.68 -8.05 -4.74
N GLY A 9 -11.63 -7.17 -5.09
CA GLY A 9 -12.15 -6.17 -4.15
C GLY A 9 -11.16 -5.07 -3.78
N VAL A 10 -10.16 -4.81 -4.63
CA VAL A 10 -9.25 -3.68 -4.46
C VAL A 10 -9.91 -2.41 -4.99
N SER A 11 -9.93 -1.36 -4.17
CA SER A 11 -10.43 -0.04 -4.53
C SER A 11 -9.29 0.96 -4.55
N VAL A 12 -9.12 1.66 -5.68
CA VAL A 12 -8.05 2.64 -5.87
C VAL A 12 -8.68 3.98 -6.27
N ALA A 13 -8.43 5.02 -5.48
CA ALA A 13 -8.91 6.37 -5.78
C ALA A 13 -8.04 7.05 -6.86
N PHE A 14 -8.43 8.27 -7.24
CA PHE A 14 -7.70 9.07 -8.21
C PHE A 14 -6.30 9.47 -7.70
N GLY A 15 -5.36 9.66 -8.64
CA GLY A 15 -4.02 10.16 -8.32
C GLY A 15 -3.12 9.15 -7.60
N VAL A 16 -3.44 7.85 -7.70
CA VAL A 16 -2.59 6.79 -7.17
C VAL A 16 -1.55 6.38 -8.20
N SER A 17 -0.28 6.38 -7.78
CA SER A 17 0.85 5.93 -8.61
C SER A 17 1.42 4.63 -8.07
N VAL A 18 1.63 3.65 -8.94
CA VAL A 18 2.13 2.33 -8.55
C VAL A 18 3.39 1.99 -9.34
N GLY A 19 4.47 1.72 -8.61
CA GLY A 19 5.74 1.29 -9.17
C GLY A 19 5.71 -0.14 -9.72
N SER A 20 6.83 -0.58 -10.24
CA SER A 20 6.95 -1.90 -10.83
C SER A 20 7.08 -3.02 -9.79
N GLY A 21 6.52 -4.19 -10.07
CA GLY A 21 6.62 -5.36 -9.17
C GLY A 21 5.80 -5.20 -7.90
N VAL A 22 4.72 -4.42 -7.95
CA VAL A 22 3.80 -4.23 -6.82
C VAL A 22 2.75 -5.32 -6.82
N SER A 23 2.50 -5.92 -5.65
CA SER A 23 1.45 -6.91 -5.44
C SER A 23 0.47 -6.42 -4.39
N VAL A 24 -0.82 -6.41 -4.72
CA VAL A 24 -1.89 -5.96 -3.83
C VAL A 24 -2.86 -7.11 -3.61
N GLY A 25 -3.01 -7.52 -2.36
CA GLY A 25 -3.93 -8.55 -1.94
C GLY A 25 -5.40 -8.11 -2.03
N PRO A 26 -6.34 -9.03 -1.78
CA PRO A 26 -7.76 -8.72 -1.85
C PRO A 26 -8.22 -7.79 -0.72
N GLY A 27 -9.27 -7.00 -0.99
CA GLY A 27 -9.88 -6.11 0.00
C GLY A 27 -8.98 -4.95 0.43
N VAL A 28 -8.07 -4.50 -0.44
CA VAL A 28 -7.22 -3.33 -0.17
C VAL A 28 -7.91 -2.06 -0.64
N PHE A 29 -7.87 -1.02 0.20
CA PHE A 29 -8.41 0.30 -0.12
C PHE A 29 -7.27 1.31 -0.16
N VAL A 30 -7.18 2.07 -1.26
CA VAL A 30 -6.17 3.11 -1.45
C VAL A 30 -6.85 4.43 -1.77
N ALA A 31 -6.69 5.42 -0.89
CA ALA A 31 -7.25 6.74 -1.05
C ALA A 31 -6.44 7.61 -2.04
N SER A 32 -6.86 8.86 -2.22
CA SER A 32 -6.31 9.76 -3.25
C SER A 32 -4.88 10.19 -2.94
N GLY A 33 -4.07 10.35 -3.99
CA GLY A 33 -2.71 10.88 -3.88
C GLY A 33 -1.73 9.92 -3.20
N VAL A 34 -1.97 8.61 -3.26
CA VAL A 34 -1.05 7.61 -2.74
C VAL A 34 0.02 7.26 -3.77
N SER A 35 1.28 7.21 -3.36
CA SER A 35 2.39 6.78 -4.22
C SER A 35 3.03 5.52 -3.65
N VAL A 36 3.16 4.49 -4.49
CA VAL A 36 3.73 3.19 -4.12
C VAL A 36 4.99 2.94 -4.95
N GLY A 37 6.12 2.72 -4.29
CA GLY A 37 7.40 2.42 -4.91
C GLY A 37 7.45 1.02 -5.55
N SER A 38 8.60 0.64 -6.07
CA SER A 38 8.79 -0.67 -6.70
C SER A 38 8.93 -1.79 -5.67
N GLY A 39 8.48 -3.00 -6.01
CA GLY A 39 8.64 -4.18 -5.16
C GLY A 39 7.84 -4.14 -3.86
N VAL A 40 6.75 -3.37 -3.82
CA VAL A 40 5.87 -3.30 -2.64
C VAL A 40 4.88 -4.46 -2.65
N SER A 41 4.70 -5.10 -1.50
CA SER A 41 3.70 -6.16 -1.32
C SER A 41 2.74 -5.78 -0.21
N VAL A 42 1.45 -5.74 -0.55
CA VAL A 42 0.35 -5.42 0.37
C VAL A 42 -0.53 -6.65 0.51
N ALA A 43 -0.69 -7.15 1.73
CA ALA A 43 -1.55 -8.28 2.03
C ALA A 43 -3.04 -7.89 2.05
N PHE A 44 -3.90 -8.82 2.46
CA PHE A 44 -5.34 -8.63 2.44
C PHE A 44 -5.83 -7.67 3.53
N GLY A 45 -6.91 -6.93 3.21
CA GLY A 45 -7.60 -6.08 4.19
C GLY A 45 -6.79 -4.86 4.64
N VAL A 46 -5.93 -4.31 3.79
CA VAL A 46 -5.13 -3.12 4.10
C VAL A 46 -5.87 -1.86 3.67
N SER A 47 -5.86 -0.83 4.50
CA SER A 47 -6.42 0.49 4.18
C SER A 47 -5.34 1.56 4.18
N VAL A 48 -5.27 2.35 3.12
CA VAL A 48 -4.28 3.42 2.93
C VAL A 48 -5.00 4.75 2.75
N GLY A 49 -4.75 5.68 3.67
CA GLY A 49 -5.29 7.04 3.69
C GLY A 49 -4.71 7.94 2.60
N SER A 50 -5.24 9.16 2.50
CA SER A 50 -4.89 10.08 1.43
C SER A 50 -3.48 10.63 1.60
N GLY A 51 -2.76 10.86 0.50
CA GLY A 51 -1.42 11.46 0.53
C GLY A 51 -0.35 10.58 1.15
N VAL A 52 -0.53 9.26 1.17
CA VAL A 52 0.47 8.31 1.69
C VAL A 52 1.55 8.06 0.65
N SER A 53 2.81 8.03 1.08
CA SER A 53 3.93 7.63 0.22
C SER A 53 4.61 6.37 0.77
N VAL A 54 4.71 5.34 -0.07
CA VAL A 54 5.35 4.06 0.27
C VAL A 54 6.61 3.90 -0.56
N GLY A 55 7.75 3.77 0.10
CA GLY A 55 9.04 3.53 -0.52
C GLY A 55 9.12 2.16 -1.21
N SER A 56 10.24 1.92 -1.90
CA SER A 56 10.45 0.63 -2.57
C SER A 56 10.75 -0.50 -1.56
N GLY A 57 10.39 -1.74 -1.91
CA GLY A 57 10.67 -2.93 -1.11
C GLY A 57 9.90 -3.00 0.21
N VAL A 58 8.75 -2.33 0.31
CA VAL A 58 7.92 -2.34 1.52
C VAL A 58 7.01 -3.57 1.54
N PHE A 59 6.87 -4.19 2.71
CA PHE A 59 5.91 -5.25 2.96
C PHE A 59 4.86 -4.80 3.97
N VAL A 60 3.59 -4.94 3.64
CA VAL A 60 2.46 -4.62 4.51
C VAL A 60 1.66 -5.89 4.76
N ALA A 61 1.62 -6.33 6.01
CA ALA A 61 0.87 -7.51 6.41
C ALA A 61 -0.65 -7.25 6.47
N SER A 62 -1.40 -8.29 6.83
CA SER A 62 -2.87 -8.24 6.82
C SER A 62 -3.44 -7.28 7.87
N GLY A 63 -4.55 -6.64 7.52
CA GLY A 63 -5.32 -5.81 8.46
C GLY A 63 -4.59 -4.55 8.90
N VAL A 64 -3.62 -4.08 8.12
CA VAL A 64 -2.90 -2.83 8.40
C VAL A 64 -3.73 -1.64 7.95
N SER A 65 -3.74 -0.59 8.78
CA SER A 65 -4.35 0.69 8.44
C SER A 65 -3.30 1.80 8.48
N VAL A 66 -3.15 2.52 7.38
CA VAL A 66 -2.26 3.67 7.24
C VAL A 66 -3.11 4.93 7.13
N GLY A 67 -2.96 5.87 8.05
CA GLY A 67 -3.63 7.16 8.06
C GLY A 67 -3.13 8.10 6.98
N SER A 68 -3.82 9.21 6.80
CA SER A 68 -3.48 10.22 5.79
C SER A 68 -2.13 10.89 6.08
N GLY A 69 -1.37 11.20 5.04
CA GLY A 69 -0.08 11.92 5.14
C GLY A 69 1.09 11.09 5.68
N VAL A 70 0.93 9.78 5.86
CA VAL A 70 2.01 8.90 6.33
C VAL A 70 3.03 8.66 5.21
N SER A 71 4.31 8.68 5.55
CA SER A 71 5.39 8.28 4.65
C SER A 71 6.13 7.07 5.19
N VAL A 72 6.17 5.99 4.42
CA VAL A 72 6.86 4.73 4.73
C VAL A 72 8.15 4.68 3.92
N ALA A 73 9.29 4.54 4.60
CA ALA A 73 10.60 4.51 3.97
C ALA A 73 10.89 3.18 3.25
N PHE A 74 12.01 3.13 2.53
CA PHE A 74 12.51 1.94 1.85
C PHE A 74 12.70 0.75 2.82
N GLY A 75 12.31 -0.45 2.38
CA GLY A 75 12.59 -1.70 3.10
C GLY A 75 11.82 -1.87 4.41
N VAL A 76 10.79 -1.07 4.66
CA VAL A 76 9.97 -1.19 5.88
C VAL A 76 9.05 -2.41 5.78
N SER A 77 8.93 -3.15 6.89
CA SER A 77 7.95 -4.23 7.04
C SER A 77 6.95 -3.87 8.15
N VAL A 78 5.68 -3.79 7.79
CA VAL A 78 4.59 -3.49 8.73
C VAL A 78 3.88 -4.80 9.09
N GLY A 79 3.87 -5.14 10.38
CA GLY A 79 3.25 -6.35 10.91
C GLY A 79 1.73 -6.33 10.85
N SER A 80 1.10 -7.48 11.10
CA SER A 80 -0.37 -7.62 11.02
C SER A 80 -1.07 -6.80 12.10
N GLY A 81 -2.19 -6.18 11.77
CA GLY A 81 -3.01 -5.41 12.71
C GLY A 81 -2.36 -4.10 13.20
N VAL A 82 -1.35 -3.61 12.49
CA VAL A 82 -0.72 -2.32 12.81
C VAL A 82 -1.55 -1.17 12.25
N SER A 83 -1.76 -0.16 13.07
CA SER A 83 -2.34 1.12 12.66
C SER A 83 -1.27 2.20 12.76
N VAL A 84 -0.92 2.82 11.63
CA VAL A 84 0.03 3.93 11.55
C VAL A 84 -0.74 5.17 11.18
N GLY A 85 -0.80 6.17 12.06
CA GLY A 85 -1.45 7.45 11.80
C GLY A 85 -0.66 8.60 12.41
N VAL A 86 -0.89 9.80 11.91
CA VAL A 86 -0.39 11.05 12.49
C VAL A 86 -1.43 11.67 13.40
#